data_AF-A0A2X2RU76-F1
#
_entry.id   AF-A0A2X2RU76-F1
#
_cell.length_a   1.000
_cell.length_b   1.000
_cell.length_c   1.000
_cell.angle_alpha   90.00
_cell.angle_beta   90.00
_cell.angle_gamma   90.00
#
_symmetry.space_group_name_H-M   'P 1'
#
loop_
_entity.id
_entity.type
_entity.pdbx_description
1 polymer ?
#
loop_
_entity_poly.entity_id
_entity_poly.type
_entity_poly.pdbx_seq_one_letter_code
_entity_poly.pdbx_strand_id
1 'polypeptide(L)'
;MIYLTNDKTSFPSPDTASEEGIVALGGSLTPERLIEAYSEGIFPWYNEGEPVVWWCPDPRFVLFREKLHISKHMRKMLREAPYCVTYNRCFTEVMRQCATVPRKDQDGTWIHPELIEAYTGLHKRGVAHSVEVWEGDVLIGGLYGLKMGKIFCGESMFSKRNNASEYGFITYLQAHPDIALVDCQIYSEYLERLGAEKIPRKEFLALLDKMREDIKNEKIIT
;
A
#
# COMPACT_ATOMS: atom_id res chain seq x y z
N MET A 1 12.02 -12.70 18.94
CA MET A 1 11.12 -11.57 18.62
C MET A 1 11.67 -10.33 19.31
N ILE A 2 11.92 -9.26 18.56
CA ILE A 2 12.57 -8.04 19.09
C ILE A 2 11.49 -7.02 19.45
N TYR A 3 11.62 -6.41 20.63
CA TYR A 3 10.74 -5.33 21.08
C TYR A 3 11.45 -3.98 20.94
N LEU A 4 10.89 -3.09 20.12
CA LEU A 4 11.40 -1.75 19.87
C LEU A 4 10.97 -0.83 21.00
N THR A 5 11.91 -0.41 21.84
CA THR A 5 11.65 0.46 23.00
C THR A 5 11.76 1.94 22.66
N ASN A 6 12.33 2.28 21.50
CA ASN A 6 12.44 3.64 20.98
C ASN A 6 12.78 3.61 19.48
N ASP A 7 12.61 4.74 18.81
CA ASP A 7 12.82 4.87 17.36
C ASP A 7 14.30 5.02 16.95
N LYS A 8 15.25 5.00 17.90
CA LYS A 8 16.69 5.02 17.58
C LYS A 8 17.23 3.63 17.24
N THR A 9 16.50 2.58 17.59
CA THR A 9 16.89 1.20 17.28
C THR A 9 16.41 0.87 15.87
N SER A 10 17.34 0.62 14.94
CA SER A 10 17.00 0.18 13.58
C SER A 10 16.14 -1.08 13.59
N PHE A 11 15.35 -1.27 12.53
CA PHE A 11 14.65 -2.54 12.35
C PHE A 11 15.65 -3.72 12.29
N PRO A 12 15.30 -4.88 12.86
CA PRO A 12 16.09 -6.08 12.61
C PRO A 12 15.89 -6.56 11.18
N SER A 13 16.89 -7.25 10.64
CA SER A 13 16.80 -7.78 9.27
C SER A 13 15.51 -8.59 9.08
N PRO A 14 14.77 -8.37 7.98
CA PRO A 14 13.60 -9.18 7.62
C PRO A 14 13.88 -10.69 7.50
N ASP A 15 15.13 -11.10 7.32
CA ASP A 15 15.53 -12.52 7.33
C ASP A 15 15.35 -13.17 8.71
N THR A 16 15.22 -12.36 9.76
CA THR A 16 15.01 -12.82 11.14
C THR A 16 13.53 -12.85 11.55
N ALA A 17 12.61 -12.52 10.63
CA ALA A 17 11.19 -12.56 10.93
C ALA A 17 10.72 -13.98 11.28
N SER A 18 9.67 -14.08 12.08
CA SER A 18 9.04 -15.37 12.44
C SER A 18 8.50 -16.11 11.20
N GLU A 19 8.03 -17.35 11.39
CA GLU A 19 7.37 -18.13 10.32
C GLU A 19 6.15 -17.39 9.76
N GLU A 20 5.43 -16.66 10.61
CA GLU A 20 4.28 -15.82 10.25
C GLU A 20 4.71 -14.49 9.60
N GLY A 21 6.00 -14.16 9.64
CA GLY A 21 6.56 -12.92 9.11
C GLY A 21 6.65 -11.76 10.09
N ILE A 22 6.55 -11.99 11.41
CA ILE A 22 6.69 -10.92 12.41
C ILE A 22 8.17 -10.57 12.58
N VAL A 23 8.52 -9.30 12.36
CA VAL A 23 9.88 -8.76 12.47
C VAL A 23 10.12 -8.18 13.86
N ALA A 24 9.20 -7.34 14.35
CA ALA A 24 9.34 -6.65 15.62
C ALA A 24 7.98 -6.24 16.22
N LEU A 25 7.99 -5.90 17.51
CA LEU A 25 6.86 -5.34 18.26
C LEU A 25 7.21 -3.97 18.85
N GLY A 26 6.23 -3.10 19.04
CA GLY A 26 6.40 -1.79 19.68
C GLY A 26 7.01 -0.72 18.76
N GLY A 27 7.59 0.32 19.36
CA GLY A 27 8.03 1.53 18.65
C GLY A 27 6.89 2.50 18.38
N SER A 28 7.15 3.53 17.56
CA SER A 28 6.15 4.52 17.16
C SER A 28 5.82 4.47 15.67
N LEU A 29 4.71 5.10 15.28
CA LEU A 29 4.33 5.33 13.88
C LEU A 29 4.76 6.72 13.37
N THR A 30 5.93 7.21 13.79
CA THR A 30 6.46 8.46 13.22
C THR A 30 6.69 8.32 11.71
N PRO A 31 6.54 9.42 10.93
CA PRO A 31 6.79 9.36 9.49
C PRO A 31 8.17 8.82 9.13
N GLU A 32 9.21 9.18 9.87
CA GLU A 32 10.57 8.65 9.73
C GLU A 32 10.60 7.13 9.90
N ARG A 33 9.97 6.62 10.95
CA ARG A 33 9.96 5.20 11.27
C ARG A 33 9.20 4.38 10.23
N LEU A 34 8.09 4.92 9.73
CA LEU A 34 7.35 4.28 8.65
C LEU A 34 8.17 4.25 7.36
N ILE A 35 8.79 5.38 6.96
CA ILE A 35 9.66 5.41 5.78
C ILE A 35 10.79 4.40 5.90
N GLU A 36 11.43 4.30 7.08
CA GLU A 36 12.45 3.29 7.37
C GLU A 36 11.89 1.88 7.16
N ALA A 37 10.75 1.56 7.78
CA ALA A 37 10.10 0.25 7.68
C ALA A 37 9.81 -0.14 6.22
N TYR A 38 9.11 0.71 5.46
CA TYR A 38 8.80 0.42 4.06
C TYR A 38 10.07 0.30 3.22
N SER A 39 11.08 1.14 3.51
CA SER A 39 12.43 1.02 2.96
C SER A 39 13.22 -0.17 3.49
N GLU A 40 12.59 -1.14 4.14
CA GLU A 40 13.12 -2.46 4.47
C GLU A 40 12.15 -3.58 4.08
N GLY A 41 11.04 -3.25 3.41
CA GLY A 41 9.99 -4.20 3.07
C GLY A 41 9.11 -4.58 4.27
N ILE A 42 9.14 -3.77 5.32
CA ILE A 42 8.41 -3.95 6.57
C ILE A 42 7.21 -3.01 6.58
N PHE A 43 6.06 -3.47 7.09
CA PHE A 43 4.86 -2.63 7.25
C PHE A 43 4.21 -2.85 8.62
N PRO A 44 3.54 -1.84 9.20
CA PRO A 44 2.80 -2.00 10.45
C PRO A 44 1.44 -2.65 10.18
N TRP A 45 1.03 -3.59 11.03
CA TRP A 45 -0.33 -4.13 10.99
C TRP A 45 -0.71 -4.71 12.37
N TYR A 46 -1.65 -4.06 13.04
CA TYR A 46 -2.06 -4.39 14.42
C TYR A 46 -3.49 -3.90 14.70
N ASN A 47 -4.11 -4.36 15.78
CA ASN A 47 -5.44 -3.89 16.18
C ASN A 47 -5.35 -2.70 17.14
N GLU A 48 -6.44 -1.93 17.22
CA GLU A 48 -6.53 -0.81 18.16
C GLU A 48 -6.34 -1.28 19.61
N GLY A 49 -5.45 -0.61 20.35
CA GLY A 49 -5.12 -0.95 21.72
C GLY A 49 -4.04 -2.03 21.87
N GLU A 50 -3.61 -2.68 20.79
CA GLU A 50 -2.46 -3.57 20.78
C GLU A 50 -1.15 -2.80 20.47
N PRO A 51 0.02 -3.31 20.90
CA PRO A 51 1.29 -2.76 20.46
C PRO A 51 1.45 -2.85 18.94
N VAL A 52 2.16 -1.89 18.33
CA VAL A 52 2.50 -1.95 16.91
C VAL A 52 3.21 -3.27 16.58
N VAL A 53 2.75 -3.97 15.55
CA VAL A 53 3.40 -5.19 15.02
C VAL A 53 3.93 -4.89 13.63
N TRP A 54 5.20 -5.23 13.41
CA TRP A 54 5.91 -4.97 12.15
C TRP A 54 6.12 -6.27 11.39
N TRP A 55 5.69 -6.31 10.13
CA TRP A 55 5.58 -7.53 9.33
C TRP A 55 6.43 -7.51 8.07
N CYS A 56 6.98 -8.67 7.72
CA CYS A 56 7.56 -8.99 6.43
C CYS A 56 7.26 -10.47 6.10
N PRO A 57 6.08 -10.79 5.53
CA PRO A 57 5.64 -12.16 5.28
C PRO A 57 6.52 -12.89 4.25
N ASP A 58 6.52 -14.23 4.34
CA ASP A 58 7.03 -15.13 3.29
C ASP A 58 5.96 -16.19 2.98
N PRO A 59 5.43 -16.26 1.75
CA PRO A 59 5.73 -15.42 0.60
C PRO A 59 5.18 -13.98 0.72
N ARG A 60 5.78 -13.05 -0.02
CA ARG A 60 5.25 -11.69 -0.23
C ARG A 60 4.30 -11.68 -1.42
N PHE A 61 3.18 -10.98 -1.30
CA PHE A 61 2.22 -10.84 -2.39
C PHE A 61 2.44 -9.53 -3.16
N VAL A 62 2.59 -9.62 -4.48
CA VAL A 62 2.95 -8.47 -5.32
C VAL A 62 2.19 -8.49 -6.64
N LEU A 63 2.03 -7.34 -7.28
CA LEU A 63 1.56 -7.23 -8.65
C LEU A 63 2.63 -6.55 -9.50
N PHE A 64 3.19 -7.31 -10.44
CA PHE A 64 4.04 -6.77 -11.48
C PHE A 64 3.20 -6.01 -12.51
N ARG A 65 3.66 -4.83 -12.91
CA ARG A 65 2.96 -3.94 -13.85
C ARG A 65 2.56 -4.66 -15.15
N GLU A 66 3.46 -5.46 -15.71
CA GLU A 66 3.28 -6.22 -16.94
C GLU A 66 2.30 -7.39 -16.80
N LYS A 67 2.05 -7.84 -15.57
CA LYS A 67 1.09 -8.91 -15.26
C LYS A 67 -0.32 -8.39 -14.99
N LEU A 68 -0.53 -7.07 -14.94
CA LEU A 68 -1.82 -6.46 -14.68
C LEU A 68 -2.89 -6.97 -15.66
N HIS A 69 -3.82 -7.76 -15.13
CA HIS A 69 -4.96 -8.28 -15.85
C HIS A 69 -6.13 -7.30 -15.76
N ILE A 70 -6.52 -6.74 -16.91
CA ILE A 70 -7.71 -5.89 -17.02
C ILE A 70 -8.82 -6.69 -17.70
N SER A 71 -9.94 -6.91 -17.01
CA SER A 71 -11.07 -7.65 -17.57
C SER A 71 -11.68 -6.93 -18.79
N LYS A 72 -12.39 -7.67 -19.67
CA LYS A 72 -13.07 -7.06 -20.84
C LYS A 72 -14.07 -5.97 -20.42
N HIS A 73 -14.79 -6.21 -19.33
CA HIS A 73 -15.74 -5.25 -18.74
C HIS A 73 -15.02 -3.98 -18.25
N MET A 74 -13.93 -4.14 -17.49
CA MET A 74 -13.17 -3.00 -16.99
C MET A 74 -12.53 -2.19 -18.12
N ARG A 75 -11.99 -2.85 -19.16
CA ARG A 75 -11.50 -2.14 -20.36
C ARG A 75 -12.60 -1.31 -21.03
N LYS A 76 -13.85 -1.78 -21.04
CA LYS A 76 -14.98 -1.02 -21.59
C LYS A 76 -15.27 0.20 -20.71
N MET A 77 -15.37 0.02 -19.40
CA MET A 77 -15.61 1.09 -18.43
C MET A 77 -14.54 2.19 -18.52
N LEU A 78 -13.26 1.83 -18.58
CA LEU A 78 -12.15 2.78 -18.73
C LEU A 78 -12.22 3.60 -20.03
N ARG A 79 -12.75 3.02 -21.12
CA ARG A 79 -12.96 3.76 -22.38
C ARG A 79 -14.15 4.71 -22.33
N GLU A 80 -15.21 4.33 -21.64
CA GLU A 80 -16.41 5.16 -21.47
C GLU A 80 -16.17 6.30 -20.48
N ALA A 81 -15.17 6.16 -19.61
CA ALA A 81 -14.75 7.14 -18.62
C ALA A 81 -15.90 7.74 -17.78
N PRO A 82 -16.78 6.91 -17.18
CA PRO A 82 -17.96 7.39 -16.46
C PRO A 82 -17.63 8.08 -15.13
N TYR A 83 -16.42 7.89 -14.62
CA TYR A 83 -15.98 8.40 -13.32
C TYR A 83 -14.79 9.34 -13.46
N CYS A 84 -14.75 10.37 -12.63
CA CYS A 84 -13.59 11.25 -12.50
C CYS A 84 -12.61 10.63 -11.47
N VAL A 85 -11.32 10.63 -11.79
CA VAL A 85 -10.26 10.21 -10.87
C VAL A 85 -9.42 11.42 -10.50
N THR A 86 -9.24 11.64 -9.21
CA THR A 86 -8.29 12.62 -8.69
C THR A 86 -7.22 11.94 -7.85
N TYR A 87 -6.14 12.68 -7.58
CA TYR A 87 -5.06 12.23 -6.73
C TYR A 87 -4.84 13.25 -5.61
N ASN A 88 -4.60 12.76 -4.39
CA ASN A 88 -4.23 13.57 -3.24
C ASN A 88 -5.26 14.67 -2.88
N ARG A 89 -6.51 14.56 -3.34
CA ARG A 89 -7.52 15.60 -3.12
C ARG A 89 -8.13 15.52 -1.73
N CYS A 90 -8.33 14.31 -1.20
CA CYS A 90 -8.91 14.10 0.13
C CYS A 90 -8.36 12.85 0.82
N PHE A 91 -7.04 12.75 0.96
CA PHE A 91 -6.32 11.60 1.53
C PHE A 91 -6.92 11.05 2.83
N THR A 92 -7.13 11.91 3.84
CA THR A 92 -7.68 11.49 5.14
C THR A 92 -9.10 10.94 5.00
N GLU A 93 -9.90 11.45 4.06
CA GLU A 93 -11.24 10.93 3.80
C GLU A 93 -11.18 9.54 3.15
N VAL A 94 -10.26 9.33 2.20
CA VAL A 94 -10.03 8.01 1.60
C VAL A 94 -9.65 6.96 2.67
N MET A 95 -8.78 7.32 3.62
CA MET A 95 -8.44 6.43 4.74
C MET A 95 -9.64 6.14 5.64
N ARG A 96 -10.43 7.16 5.99
CA ARG A 96 -11.66 6.97 6.78
C ARG A 96 -12.64 6.04 6.09
N GLN A 97 -12.84 6.21 4.78
CA GLN A 97 -13.70 5.33 4.00
C GLN A 97 -13.15 3.90 3.93
N CYS A 98 -11.82 3.73 3.82
CA CYS A 98 -11.18 2.42 3.94
C CYS A 98 -11.43 1.77 5.30
N ALA A 99 -11.51 2.56 6.37
CA ALA A 99 -11.73 2.07 7.72
C ALA A 99 -13.19 1.64 7.98
N THR A 100 -14.17 2.31 7.36
CA THR A 100 -15.59 2.16 7.70
C THR A 100 -16.43 1.40 6.68
N VAL A 101 -16.03 1.38 5.40
CA VAL A 101 -16.84 0.71 4.36
C VAL A 101 -16.79 -0.81 4.59
N PRO A 102 -17.96 -1.46 4.80
CA PRO A 102 -17.99 -2.89 5.08
C PRO A 102 -17.38 -3.70 3.94
N ARG A 103 -16.58 -4.70 4.31
CA ARG A 103 -16.06 -5.71 3.38
C ARG A 103 -16.79 -7.01 3.64
N LYS A 104 -17.20 -7.66 2.55
CA LYS A 104 -17.79 -9.00 2.64
C LYS A 104 -16.77 -9.89 3.36
N ASP A 105 -17.19 -10.50 4.46
CA ASP A 105 -16.38 -11.44 5.26
C ASP A 105 -15.25 -10.82 6.13
N GLN A 106 -15.30 -9.52 6.47
CA GLN A 106 -14.40 -8.89 7.44
C GLN A 106 -15.17 -8.21 8.59
N ASP A 107 -14.91 -8.66 9.82
CA ASP A 107 -15.38 -8.01 11.05
C ASP A 107 -14.44 -6.86 11.43
N GLY A 108 -14.67 -5.70 10.82
CA GLY A 108 -13.91 -4.48 11.08
C GLY A 108 -12.62 -4.34 10.26
N THR A 109 -11.90 -3.25 10.51
CA THR A 109 -10.64 -2.96 9.83
C THR A 109 -9.55 -2.67 10.85
N TRP A 110 -8.31 -2.94 10.47
CA TRP A 110 -7.13 -2.58 11.26
C TRP A 110 -6.83 -1.07 11.21
N ILE A 111 -7.60 -0.28 10.47
CA ILE A 111 -7.36 1.16 10.29
C ILE A 111 -8.08 1.93 11.39
N HIS A 112 -7.35 2.25 12.45
CA HIS A 112 -7.82 3.03 13.60
C HIS A 112 -7.23 4.46 13.60
N PRO A 113 -7.70 5.38 14.47
CA PRO A 113 -7.33 6.80 14.40
C PRO A 113 -5.82 7.11 14.38
N GLU A 114 -5.03 6.36 15.13
CA GLU A 114 -3.56 6.50 15.18
C GLU A 114 -2.91 6.25 13.80
N LEU A 115 -3.32 5.21 13.08
CA LEU A 115 -2.84 4.94 11.72
C LEU A 115 -3.28 6.04 10.75
N ILE A 116 -4.51 6.54 10.87
CA ILE A 116 -4.98 7.66 10.04
C ILE A 116 -4.11 8.90 10.25
N GLU A 117 -3.75 9.21 11.49
CA GLU A 117 -2.85 10.33 11.81
C GLU A 117 -1.45 10.11 11.23
N ALA A 118 -0.87 8.92 11.45
CA ALA A 118 0.48 8.58 10.99
C ALA A 118 0.62 8.68 9.47
N TYR A 119 -0.30 8.07 8.71
CA TYR A 119 -0.28 8.12 7.25
C TYR A 119 -0.68 9.49 6.70
N THR A 120 -1.51 10.26 7.41
CA THR A 120 -1.73 11.68 7.08
C THR A 120 -0.44 12.48 7.26
N GLY A 121 0.39 12.14 8.25
CA GLY A 121 1.75 12.68 8.41
C GLY A 121 2.64 12.37 7.22
N LEU A 122 2.64 11.12 6.73
CA LEU A 122 3.34 10.72 5.51
C LEU A 122 2.83 11.44 4.27
N HIS A 123 1.51 11.64 4.18
CA HIS A 123 0.89 12.34 3.06
C HIS A 123 1.34 13.80 2.99
N LYS A 124 1.37 14.50 4.13
CA LYS A 124 1.90 15.88 4.23
C LYS A 124 3.37 16.00 3.80
N ARG A 125 4.12 14.90 3.87
CA ARG A 125 5.51 14.80 3.40
C ARG A 125 5.66 14.39 1.94
N GLY A 126 4.54 14.15 1.25
CA GLY A 126 4.54 13.71 -0.16
C GLY A 126 4.94 12.25 -0.36
N VAL A 127 4.89 11.41 0.68
CA VAL A 127 5.26 9.98 0.60
C VAL A 127 4.02 9.10 0.42
N ALA A 128 2.96 9.38 1.18
CA ALA A 128 1.69 8.68 1.04
C ALA A 128 0.78 9.42 0.06
N HIS A 129 0.11 8.66 -0.79
CA HIS A 129 -0.76 9.17 -1.84
C HIS A 129 -2.12 8.51 -1.81
N SER A 130 -3.14 9.27 -2.19
CA SER A 130 -4.50 8.77 -2.37
C SER A 130 -4.95 8.89 -3.81
N VAL A 131 -5.83 7.98 -4.19
CA VAL A 131 -6.60 8.02 -5.43
C VAL A 131 -8.06 8.07 -5.04
N GLU A 132 -8.78 9.04 -5.60
CA GLU A 132 -10.20 9.24 -5.36
C GLU A 132 -10.99 8.98 -6.64
N VAL A 133 -12.12 8.28 -6.53
CA VAL A 133 -13.02 7.99 -7.67
C VAL A 133 -14.37 8.62 -7.41
N TRP A 134 -14.80 9.48 -8.33
CA TRP A 134 -15.98 10.33 -8.19
C TRP A 134 -17.04 10.03 -9.26
N GLU A 135 -18.30 9.96 -8.82
CA GLU A 135 -19.50 10.00 -9.67
C GLU A 135 -20.18 11.35 -9.42
N GLY A 136 -20.00 12.31 -10.34
CA GLY A 136 -20.30 13.71 -10.06
C GLY A 136 -19.46 14.23 -8.88
N ASP A 137 -20.10 14.78 -7.86
CA ASP A 137 -19.46 15.29 -6.64
C ASP A 137 -19.36 14.24 -5.52
N VAL A 138 -19.79 13.00 -5.78
CA VAL A 138 -19.85 11.94 -4.76
C VAL A 138 -18.60 11.05 -4.83
N LEU A 139 -17.88 10.93 -3.72
CA LEU A 139 -16.76 10.00 -3.56
C LEU A 139 -17.29 8.55 -3.46
N ILE A 140 -17.15 7.80 -4.54
CA ILE A 140 -17.69 6.43 -4.69
C ILE A 140 -16.66 5.33 -4.53
N GLY A 141 -15.37 5.66 -4.47
CA GLY A 141 -14.30 4.70 -4.27
C GLY A 141 -12.96 5.40 -4.11
N GLY A 142 -11.95 4.63 -3.75
CA GLY A 142 -10.60 5.14 -3.62
C GLY A 142 -9.65 4.14 -2.99
N LEU A 143 -8.38 4.50 -2.99
CA LEU A 143 -7.31 3.75 -2.37
C LEU A 143 -6.21 4.70 -1.89
N TYR A 144 -5.40 4.23 -0.96
CA TYR A 144 -4.19 4.94 -0.57
C TYR A 144 -3.01 3.97 -0.50
N GLY A 145 -1.82 4.53 -0.59
CA GLY A 145 -0.58 3.78 -0.51
C GLY A 145 0.63 4.69 -0.47
N LEU A 146 1.82 4.11 -0.39
CA LEU A 146 3.08 4.85 -0.42
C LEU A 146 3.75 4.64 -1.78
N LYS A 147 4.21 5.71 -2.41
CA LYS A 147 5.03 5.61 -3.62
C LYS A 147 6.49 5.80 -3.24
N MET A 148 7.29 4.77 -3.43
CA MET A 148 8.73 4.77 -3.15
C MET A 148 9.51 4.42 -4.41
N GLY A 149 9.91 5.45 -5.16
CA GLY A 149 10.50 5.29 -6.48
C GLY A 149 9.56 4.52 -7.41
N LYS A 150 10.02 3.36 -7.90
CA LYS A 150 9.28 2.51 -8.86
C LYS A 150 8.32 1.52 -8.19
N ILE A 151 8.16 1.58 -6.85
CA ILE A 151 7.24 0.71 -6.10
C ILE A 151 6.08 1.54 -5.56
N PHE A 152 4.89 0.97 -5.64
CA PHE A 152 3.72 1.45 -4.91
C PHE A 152 3.28 0.41 -3.88
N CYS A 153 3.45 0.71 -2.59
CA CYS A 153 2.92 -0.12 -1.50
C CYS A 153 1.45 0.21 -1.33
N GLY A 154 0.56 -0.65 -1.83
CA GLY A 154 -0.88 -0.45 -1.74
C GLY A 154 -1.37 -0.82 -0.35
N GLU A 155 -1.92 0.13 0.40
CA GLU A 155 -2.29 -0.12 1.80
C GLU A 155 -3.71 -0.66 1.90
N SER A 156 -4.65 0.07 1.31
CA SER A 156 -6.06 -0.29 1.38
C SER A 156 -6.86 0.46 0.33
N MET A 157 -8.03 -0.09 0.02
CA MET A 157 -9.00 0.49 -0.89
C MET A 157 -10.44 0.27 -0.40
N PHE A 158 -11.35 1.08 -0.91
CA PHE A 158 -12.79 0.96 -0.66
C PHE A 158 -13.60 1.22 -1.94
N SER A 159 -14.82 0.67 -1.98
CA SER A 159 -15.74 0.83 -3.10
C SER A 159 -17.17 0.93 -2.59
N LYS A 160 -17.85 2.05 -2.85
CA LYS A 160 -19.30 2.26 -2.61
C LYS A 160 -20.14 1.96 -3.85
N ARG A 161 -19.51 1.95 -5.02
CA ARG A 161 -20.06 1.46 -6.30
C ARG A 161 -19.26 0.26 -6.78
N ASN A 162 -19.88 -0.62 -7.56
CA ASN A 162 -19.18 -1.78 -8.13
C ASN A 162 -18.00 -1.33 -9.00
N ASN A 163 -16.83 -1.94 -8.76
CA ASN A 163 -15.58 -1.72 -9.48
C ASN A 163 -14.97 -0.31 -9.36
N ALA A 164 -15.44 0.57 -8.46
CA ALA A 164 -14.88 1.92 -8.32
C ALA A 164 -13.42 1.88 -7.88
N SER A 165 -13.06 1.05 -6.88
CA SER A 165 -11.65 0.88 -6.47
C SER A 165 -10.77 0.32 -7.58
N GLU A 166 -11.25 -0.68 -8.33
CA GLU A 166 -10.55 -1.27 -9.48
C GLU A 166 -10.29 -0.24 -10.58
N TYR A 167 -11.31 0.56 -10.90
CA TYR A 167 -11.23 1.63 -11.88
C TYR A 167 -10.17 2.67 -11.46
N GLY A 168 -10.20 3.11 -10.20
CA GLY A 168 -9.22 4.05 -9.65
C GLY A 168 -7.80 3.48 -9.67
N PHE A 169 -7.63 2.22 -9.24
CA PHE A 169 -6.35 1.54 -9.22
C PHE A 169 -5.71 1.43 -10.61
N ILE A 170 -6.47 0.95 -11.60
CA ILE A 170 -5.95 0.81 -12.96
C ILE A 170 -5.65 2.19 -13.58
N THR A 171 -6.52 3.18 -13.35
CA THR A 171 -6.30 4.56 -13.83
C THR A 171 -5.03 5.15 -13.22
N TYR A 172 -4.81 4.93 -11.92
CA TYR A 172 -3.59 5.38 -11.24
C TYR A 172 -2.33 4.74 -11.83
N LEU A 173 -2.32 3.42 -12.03
CA LEU A 173 -1.17 2.75 -12.63
C LEU A 173 -0.96 3.18 -14.10
N GLN A 174 -2.02 3.48 -14.85
CA GLN A 174 -1.90 4.03 -16.22
C GLN A 174 -1.25 5.42 -16.22
N ALA A 175 -1.59 6.28 -15.25
CA ALA A 175 -1.01 7.61 -15.11
C ALA A 175 0.43 7.61 -14.57
N HIS A 176 0.88 6.52 -13.95
CA HIS A 176 2.20 6.39 -13.33
C HIS A 176 2.96 5.19 -13.94
N PRO A 177 3.41 5.31 -15.21
CA PRO A 177 4.09 4.22 -15.92
C PRO A 177 5.45 3.85 -15.33
N ASP A 178 5.99 4.69 -14.45
CA ASP A 178 7.22 4.44 -13.70
C ASP A 178 7.05 3.42 -12.56
N ILE A 179 5.81 3.15 -12.13
CA ILE A 179 5.53 2.09 -11.15
C ILE A 179 5.70 0.74 -11.85
N ALA A 180 6.77 0.04 -11.47
CA ALA A 180 7.10 -1.30 -11.97
C ALA A 180 6.45 -2.41 -11.13
N LEU A 181 6.30 -2.17 -9.82
CA LEU A 181 5.79 -3.15 -8.86
C LEU A 181 4.78 -2.51 -7.91
N VAL A 182 3.67 -3.20 -7.68
CA VAL A 182 2.77 -2.90 -6.56
C VAL A 182 3.02 -3.95 -5.48
N ASP A 183 3.41 -3.49 -4.29
CA ASP A 183 3.47 -4.35 -3.11
C ASP A 183 2.07 -4.45 -2.52
N CYS A 184 1.55 -5.67 -2.51
CA CYS A 184 0.22 -6.02 -2.04
C CYS A 184 0.26 -6.70 -0.66
N GLN A 185 1.46 -6.83 -0.07
CA GLN A 185 1.76 -7.40 1.24
C GLN A 185 1.26 -8.84 1.40
N ILE A 186 -0.04 -9.02 1.67
CA ILE A 186 -0.71 -10.29 1.98
C ILE A 186 -1.68 -10.64 0.85
N TYR A 187 -1.88 -11.94 0.64
CA TYR A 187 -2.79 -12.46 -0.37
C TYR A 187 -4.21 -11.88 -0.25
N SER A 188 -4.79 -11.54 -1.41
CA SER A 188 -6.24 -11.42 -1.56
C SER A 188 -6.68 -11.96 -2.92
N GLU A 189 -7.80 -12.69 -2.93
CA GLU A 189 -8.41 -13.23 -4.15
C GLU A 189 -8.78 -12.11 -5.14
N TYR A 190 -9.10 -10.93 -4.64
CA TYR A 190 -9.37 -9.75 -5.47
C TYR A 190 -8.14 -9.33 -6.28
N LEU A 191 -6.98 -9.15 -5.63
CA LEU A 191 -5.75 -8.73 -6.31
C LEU A 191 -5.15 -9.85 -7.17
N GLU A 192 -5.33 -11.12 -6.80
CA GLU A 192 -4.93 -12.27 -7.64
C GLU A 192 -5.64 -12.24 -9.00
N ARG A 193 -6.94 -11.90 -9.03
CA ARG A 193 -7.69 -11.73 -10.28
C ARG A 193 -7.18 -10.59 -11.16
N LEU A 194 -6.48 -9.62 -10.57
CA LEU A 194 -5.79 -8.54 -11.29
C LEU A 194 -4.37 -8.93 -11.73
N GLY A 195 -3.92 -10.16 -11.47
CA GLY A 195 -2.61 -10.68 -11.86
C GLY A 195 -1.55 -10.59 -10.76
N ALA A 196 -1.94 -10.30 -9.51
CA ALA A 196 -1.01 -10.36 -8.38
C ALA A 196 -0.62 -11.82 -8.08
N GLU A 197 0.61 -12.03 -7.64
CA GLU A 197 1.19 -13.33 -7.37
C GLU A 197 2.04 -13.33 -6.10
N LYS A 198 2.31 -14.52 -5.57
CA LYS A 198 3.18 -14.73 -4.42
C LYS A 198 4.61 -14.94 -4.91
N ILE A 199 5.56 -14.19 -4.36
CA ILE A 199 7.00 -14.40 -4.56
C ILE A 199 7.68 -14.65 -3.20
N PRO A 200 8.81 -15.38 -3.15
CA PRO A 200 9.56 -15.53 -1.91
C PRO A 200 9.97 -14.17 -1.34
N ARG A 201 9.95 -14.03 -0.01
CA ARG A 201 10.39 -12.80 0.70
C ARG A 201 11.75 -12.33 0.21
N LYS A 202 12.69 -13.26 0.07
CA LYS A 202 14.05 -13.00 -0.41
C LYS A 202 14.08 -12.37 -1.80
N GLU A 203 13.20 -12.80 -2.71
CA GLU A 203 13.08 -12.24 -4.05
C GLU A 203 12.51 -10.82 -4.00
N PHE A 204 11.47 -10.60 -3.18
CA PHE A 204 10.91 -9.26 -2.96
C PHE A 204 11.94 -8.28 -2.41
N LEU A 205 12.72 -8.68 -1.39
CA LEU A 205 13.76 -7.83 -0.80
C LEU A 205 14.85 -7.50 -1.81
N ALA A 206 15.26 -8.46 -2.64
CA ALA A 206 16.24 -8.20 -3.71
C ALA A 206 15.70 -7.21 -4.77
N LEU A 207 14.41 -7.30 -5.14
CA LEU A 207 13.76 -6.33 -6.03
C LEU A 207 13.73 -4.94 -5.38
N LEU A 208 13.38 -4.87 -4.10
CA LEU A 208 13.29 -3.64 -3.35
C LEU A 208 14.65 -2.94 -3.21
N ASP A 209 15.71 -3.69 -2.91
CA ASP A 209 17.08 -3.15 -2.83
C ASP A 209 17.57 -2.61 -4.17
N LYS A 210 17.35 -3.36 -5.26
CA LYS A 210 17.68 -2.88 -6.62
C LYS A 210 16.97 -1.56 -6.93
N MET A 211 15.70 -1.43 -6.57
CA MET A 211 14.95 -0.19 -6.82
C MET A 211 15.42 0.97 -5.94
N ARG A 212 15.95 0.73 -4.74
CA ARG A 212 16.59 1.79 -3.92
C ARG A 212 17.89 2.27 -4.54
N GLU A 213 18.69 1.36 -5.11
CA GLU A 213 19.93 1.70 -5.81
C GLU A 213 19.64 2.60 -7.02
N ASP A 214 18.61 2.27 -7.81
CA ASP A 214 18.16 3.10 -8.93
C ASP A 214 17.85 4.55 -8.50
N ILE A 215 17.09 4.72 -7.39
CA ILE A 215 16.74 6.06 -6.86
C ILE A 215 18.00 6.85 -6.46
N LYS A 216 18.98 6.19 -5.81
CA LYS A 216 20.23 6.85 -5.42
C LYS A 216 21.01 7.29 -6.65
N ASN A 217 21.08 6.45 -7.68
CA ASN A 217 21.79 6.78 -8.92
C ASN A 217 21.12 7.92 -9.69
N GLU A 218 19.79 7.96 -9.75
CA GLU A 218 19.03 9.06 -10.39
C GLU A 218 19.27 10.42 -9.69
N LYS A 219 19.39 10.43 -8.35
CA LYS A 219 19.69 11.63 -7.55
C LYS A 219 21.15 12.12 -7.64
N ILE A 220 22.08 11.26 -8.06
CA ILE A 220 23.50 11.65 -8.24
C ILE A 220 23.70 12.35 -9.61
N ILE A 221 22.81 12.08 -10.56
CA ILE A 221 22.87 12.60 -11.94
C ILE A 221 22.09 13.93 -12.09
N THR A 222 21.29 14.32 -11.09
CA THR A 222 20.50 15.57 -11.04
C THR A 222 21.11 16.61 -10.13
#